data_AF-A0A835IBP3-F1
#
_entry.id   AF-A0A835IBP3-F1
#
_cell.length_a   1.000
_cell.length_b   1.000
_cell.length_c   1.000
_cell.angle_alpha   90.00
_cell.angle_beta   90.00
_cell.angle_gamma   90.00
#
_symmetry.space_group_name_H-M   'P 1'
#
loop_
_entity.id
_entity.type
_entity.pdbx_description
1 polymer ?
#
loop_
_entity_poly.entity_id
_entity_poly.type
_entity_poly.pdbx_seq_one_letter_code
_entity_poly.pdbx_strand_id
1 'polypeptide(L)'
;MLWNFQDNFFFFRYKERHAIQHWTDTQHCYSLDLETQRVWDYVGDNYVHRLNQSKADGKSVELNSYCRPYNGDFETCEGSEESGISGAVLSSEIEAKVDEYNHLLASELENQRQYYEKLLLEARSRKEKSISEAVEKAVNSKLQEIQLNIERTIKEKKSVANTNESLIKEQEIWRKEVKEIEERERSTLRLKDEQIVDLEEQIRDLTVYVEAQRTLDKMNDSDDIRGGTVLPVPLQQSSTANAKRRSKTNRRRN
;
A
#
# COMPACT_ATOMS: atom_id res chain seq x y z
N MET A 1 -52.40 7.22 -14.81
CA MET A 1 -51.28 6.47 -15.40
C MET A 1 -51.50 5.01 -15.09
N LEU A 2 -51.93 4.27 -16.11
CA LEU A 2 -52.16 2.83 -16.07
C LEU A 2 -50.79 2.17 -15.96
N TRP A 3 -50.52 1.49 -14.84
CA TRP A 3 -49.34 0.66 -14.71
C TRP A 3 -49.54 -0.56 -15.61
N ASN A 4 -48.95 -0.53 -16.80
CA ASN A 4 -48.89 -1.66 -17.71
C ASN A 4 -48.14 -2.80 -17.01
N PHE A 5 -48.90 -3.81 -16.60
CA PHE A 5 -48.40 -5.13 -16.24
C PHE A 5 -47.89 -5.77 -17.55
N GLN A 6 -46.61 -5.61 -17.83
CA GLN A 6 -45.93 -6.43 -18.83
C GLN A 6 -45.32 -7.60 -18.06
N ASP A 7 -45.93 -8.78 -18.21
CA ASP A 7 -45.53 -10.04 -17.60
C ASP A 7 -44.05 -10.35 -17.88
N ASN A 8 -43.21 -10.15 -16.87
CA ASN A 8 -41.81 -10.54 -16.87
C ASN A 8 -41.60 -11.50 -15.68
N PHE A 9 -42.03 -12.75 -15.89
CA PHE A 9 -41.72 -13.87 -15.01
C PHE A 9 -40.22 -14.19 -15.15
N PHE A 10 -39.40 -13.78 -14.18
CA PHE A 10 -37.97 -14.09 -14.17
C PHE A 10 -37.61 -15.15 -13.13
N PHE A 11 -36.81 -16.11 -13.58
CA PHE A 11 -36.44 -17.34 -12.89
C PHE A 11 -35.49 -17.12 -11.69
N PHE A 12 -35.57 -18.12 -10.83
CA PHE A 12 -35.04 -18.32 -9.49
C PHE A 12 -33.55 -17.98 -9.21
N ARG A 13 -33.30 -17.60 -7.95
CA ARG A 13 -32.05 -17.12 -7.34
C ARG A 13 -30.84 -18.07 -7.33
N TYR A 14 -30.95 -19.30 -7.85
CA TYR A 14 -29.96 -20.36 -7.59
C TYR A 14 -29.31 -21.02 -8.81
N LYS A 15 -29.61 -20.59 -10.04
CA LYS A 15 -28.83 -21.05 -11.20
C LYS A 15 -28.04 -19.96 -11.90
N GLU A 16 -28.56 -18.75 -11.96
CA GLU A 16 -27.88 -17.61 -12.56
C GLU A 16 -28.35 -16.36 -11.80
N ARG A 17 -27.44 -15.46 -11.43
CA ARG A 17 -27.69 -14.30 -10.54
C ARG A 17 -28.62 -13.22 -11.13
N HIS A 18 -29.54 -13.59 -12.01
CA HIS A 18 -30.46 -12.70 -12.73
C HIS A 18 -31.33 -11.88 -11.79
N ALA A 19 -31.86 -12.47 -10.72
CA ALA A 19 -32.73 -11.74 -9.80
C ALA A 19 -31.98 -10.62 -9.04
N ILE A 20 -30.70 -10.84 -8.70
CA ILE A 20 -29.87 -9.84 -8.02
C ILE A 20 -29.41 -8.75 -9.00
N GLN A 21 -29.08 -9.15 -10.23
CA GLN A 21 -28.70 -8.21 -11.29
C GLN A 21 -29.90 -7.33 -11.69
N HIS A 22 -31.09 -7.90 -11.81
CA HIS A 22 -32.34 -7.18 -12.08
C HIS A 22 -32.66 -6.16 -10.99
N TRP A 23 -32.47 -6.51 -9.71
CA TRP A 23 -32.56 -5.54 -8.61
C TRP A 23 -31.59 -4.37 -8.82
N THR A 24 -30.34 -4.68 -9.16
CA THR A 24 -29.29 -3.67 -9.39
C THR A 24 -29.67 -2.73 -10.54
N ASP A 25 -30.20 -3.26 -11.64
CA ASP A 25 -30.47 -2.51 -12.87
C ASP A 25 -31.82 -1.77 -12.85
N THR A 26 -32.85 -2.35 -12.21
CA THR A 26 -34.24 -1.85 -12.28
C THR A 26 -34.79 -1.33 -10.95
N GLN A 27 -34.07 -1.50 -9.85
CA GLN A 27 -34.50 -1.10 -8.50
C GLN A 27 -35.84 -1.72 -8.07
N HIS A 28 -36.15 -2.94 -8.53
CA HIS A 28 -37.26 -3.72 -7.99
C HIS A 28 -36.85 -4.47 -6.72
N CYS A 29 -37.26 -3.96 -5.56
CA CYS A 29 -36.79 -4.42 -4.24
C CYS A 29 -37.27 -5.81 -3.81
N TYR A 30 -38.23 -6.41 -4.54
CA TYR A 30 -38.93 -7.62 -4.11
C TYR A 30 -38.93 -8.71 -5.17
N SER A 31 -38.70 -9.96 -4.75
CA SER A 31 -38.87 -11.15 -5.58
C SER A 31 -39.66 -12.23 -4.85
N LEU A 32 -40.58 -12.90 -5.55
CA LEU A 32 -41.34 -14.03 -5.02
C LEU A 32 -40.62 -15.35 -5.31
N ASP A 33 -40.39 -16.14 -4.28
CA ASP A 33 -39.98 -17.53 -4.39
C ASP A 33 -41.23 -18.39 -4.67
N LEU A 34 -41.30 -19.03 -5.85
CA LEU A 34 -42.42 -19.86 -6.26
C LEU A 34 -42.48 -21.22 -5.54
N GLU A 35 -41.36 -21.73 -5.03
CA GLU A 35 -41.30 -23.01 -4.30
C GLU A 35 -41.82 -22.84 -2.87
N THR A 36 -41.38 -21.78 -2.20
CA THR A 36 -41.75 -21.52 -0.78
C THR A 36 -42.90 -20.54 -0.62
N GLN A 37 -43.36 -19.90 -1.71
CA GLN A 37 -44.32 -18.79 -1.72
C GLN A 37 -43.94 -17.63 -0.79
N ARG A 38 -42.65 -17.44 -0.52
CA ARG A 38 -42.14 -16.34 0.32
C ARG A 38 -41.64 -15.19 -0.54
N VAL A 39 -41.83 -13.97 -0.07
CA VAL A 39 -41.27 -12.78 -0.73
C VAL A 39 -39.94 -12.45 -0.09
N TRP A 40 -38.91 -12.25 -0.90
CA TRP A 40 -37.59 -11.78 -0.47
C TRP A 40 -37.50 -10.26 -0.64
N ASP A 41 -37.01 -9.57 0.39
CA ASP A 41 -36.69 -8.14 0.37
C ASP A 41 -35.17 -7.96 0.24
N TYR A 42 -34.74 -7.36 -0.87
CA TYR A 42 -33.32 -7.11 -1.15
C TYR A 42 -32.75 -5.91 -0.39
N VAL A 43 -33.59 -4.99 0.11
CA VAL A 43 -33.16 -3.84 0.89
C VAL A 43 -33.01 -4.22 2.36
N GLY A 44 -33.98 -4.99 2.87
CA GLY A 44 -34.01 -5.49 4.24
C GLY A 44 -33.23 -6.78 4.50
N ASP A 45 -32.67 -7.40 3.45
CA ASP A 45 -31.96 -8.70 3.45
C ASP A 45 -32.68 -9.79 4.24
N ASN A 46 -34.01 -9.89 4.06
CA ASN A 46 -34.87 -10.78 4.84
C ASN A 46 -36.05 -11.32 4.02
N TYR A 47 -36.63 -12.44 4.47
CA TYR A 47 -37.90 -12.94 3.95
C TYR A 47 -39.09 -12.22 4.63
N VAL A 48 -39.95 -11.62 3.82
CA VAL A 48 -41.19 -10.98 4.27
C VAL A 48 -42.35 -11.94 4.06
N HIS A 49 -43.16 -12.16 5.11
CA HIS A 49 -44.42 -12.88 4.99
C HIS A 49 -45.53 -11.88 4.64
N ARG A 50 -45.95 -11.85 3.37
CA ARG A 50 -47.20 -11.19 3.01
C ARG A 50 -48.34 -12.18 3.20
N LEU A 51 -49.28 -11.88 4.10
CA LEU A 51 -50.59 -12.55 4.10
C LEU A 51 -51.27 -12.19 2.76
N ASN A 52 -51.34 -13.13 1.83
CA ASN A 52 -52.01 -12.93 0.54
C ASN A 52 -53.52 -12.81 0.78
N GLN A 53 -53.99 -11.64 1.19
CA GLN A 53 -55.38 -11.26 0.99
C GLN A 53 -55.53 -10.72 -0.42
N SER A 54 -55.56 -11.61 -1.41
CA SER A 54 -56.16 -11.28 -2.70
C SER A 54 -57.64 -11.02 -2.46
N LYS A 55 -58.13 -9.83 -2.82
CA LYS A 55 -59.58 -9.52 -2.87
C LYS A 55 -60.29 -10.20 -4.06
N ALA A 56 -59.75 -11.32 -4.53
CA ALA A 56 -60.29 -12.15 -5.58
C ALA A 56 -59.80 -13.57 -5.30
N ASP A 57 -60.54 -14.28 -4.46
CA ASP A 57 -61.00 -15.66 -4.66
C ASP A 57 -61.39 -16.21 -3.28
N GLY A 58 -62.69 -16.17 -2.99
CA GLY A 58 -63.26 -16.66 -1.75
C GLY A 58 -63.27 -18.18 -1.74
N LYS A 59 -62.14 -18.78 -1.38
CA LYS A 59 -62.10 -20.19 -0.99
C LYS A 59 -61.18 -20.36 0.20
N SER A 60 -61.73 -20.08 1.37
CA SER A 60 -61.22 -20.55 2.64
C SER A 60 -60.99 -22.06 2.55
N VAL A 61 -59.72 -22.46 2.55
CA VAL A 61 -59.31 -23.85 2.75
C VAL A 61 -59.68 -24.18 4.19
N GLU A 62 -60.76 -24.94 4.33
CA GLU A 62 -61.19 -25.57 5.58
C GLU A 62 -60.03 -26.39 6.12
N LEU A 63 -59.36 -25.85 7.14
CA LEU A 63 -58.52 -26.67 8.01
C LEU A 63 -59.49 -27.61 8.73
N ASN A 64 -59.44 -28.88 8.34
CA ASN A 64 -60.18 -29.99 8.92
C ASN A 64 -59.78 -30.15 10.40
N SER A 65 -60.33 -29.32 11.27
CA SER A 65 -60.42 -29.59 12.70
C SER A 65 -61.45 -30.69 12.87
N TYR A 66 -60.98 -31.92 13.08
CA TYR A 66 -61.81 -33.03 13.54
C TYR A 66 -62.34 -32.73 14.96
N CYS A 67 -63.34 -31.86 15.05
CA CYS A 67 -64.23 -31.74 16.18
C CYS A 67 -65.52 -32.44 15.77
N ARG A 68 -65.65 -33.72 16.15
CA ARG A 68 -66.87 -34.51 15.99
C ARG A 68 -67.93 -33.96 16.96
N PRO A 69 -69.09 -33.44 16.49
CA PRO A 69 -70.19 -33.13 17.37
C PRO A 69 -71.17 -34.31 17.47
N TYR A 70 -71.58 -34.57 18.70
CA TYR A 70 -72.91 -34.97 19.16
C TYR A 70 -73.63 -36.16 18.49
N ASN A 71 -73.96 -37.18 19.30
CA ASN A 71 -75.32 -37.69 19.50
C ASN A 71 -75.32 -38.82 20.54
N GLY A 72 -76.12 -38.69 21.60
CA GLY A 72 -76.37 -39.76 22.56
C GLY A 72 -76.75 -39.28 23.97
N ASP A 73 -77.90 -38.62 24.07
CA ASP A 73 -78.83 -38.56 25.21
C ASP A 73 -78.46 -39.35 26.48
N PHE A 74 -78.24 -38.64 27.59
CA PHE A 74 -78.66 -39.14 28.91
C PHE A 74 -78.87 -37.98 29.91
N GLU A 75 -80.14 -37.60 30.03
CA GLU A 75 -80.88 -37.45 31.28
C GLU A 75 -80.30 -36.56 32.40
N THR A 76 -81.00 -35.44 32.61
CA THR A 76 -81.03 -34.61 33.81
C THR A 76 -81.05 -35.45 35.09
N CYS A 77 -80.14 -35.16 36.02
CA CYS A 77 -80.36 -35.44 37.45
C CYS A 77 -79.83 -34.29 38.29
N GLU A 78 -80.77 -33.47 38.74
CA GLU A 78 -80.64 -32.47 39.78
C GLU A 78 -80.60 -33.19 41.15
N GLY A 79 -79.58 -32.91 41.96
CA GLY A 79 -79.56 -33.26 43.38
C GLY A 79 -78.41 -34.15 43.84
N SER A 80 -77.38 -33.53 44.43
CA SER A 80 -76.76 -33.94 45.71
C SER A 80 -75.52 -33.08 45.99
N GLU A 81 -75.64 -32.13 46.90
CA GLU A 81 -74.59 -31.20 47.37
C GLU A 81 -73.49 -31.88 48.22
N GLU A 82 -73.35 -33.21 48.13
CA GLU A 82 -72.35 -34.01 48.85
C GLU A 82 -71.13 -34.37 47.97
N SER A 83 -71.21 -34.17 46.65
CA SER A 83 -70.14 -34.52 45.70
C SER A 83 -69.17 -33.36 45.37
N GLY A 84 -69.39 -32.17 45.92
CA GLY A 84 -68.53 -31.00 45.70
C GLY A 84 -67.15 -31.14 46.35
N ILE A 85 -67.08 -31.82 47.51
CA ILE A 85 -65.82 -32.09 48.22
C ILE A 85 -65.01 -33.18 47.49
N SER A 86 -65.67 -34.23 46.98
CA SER A 86 -65.00 -35.28 46.20
C SER A 86 -64.46 -34.75 44.87
N GLY A 87 -65.20 -33.88 44.19
CA GLY A 87 -64.74 -33.19 42.98
C GLY A 87 -63.55 -32.26 43.25
N ALA A 88 -63.59 -31.47 44.32
CA ALA A 88 -62.50 -30.57 44.70
C ALA A 88 -61.22 -31.33 45.09
N VAL A 89 -61.34 -32.47 45.79
CA VAL A 89 -60.20 -33.33 46.13
C VAL A 89 -59.59 -33.96 44.87
N LEU A 90 -60.40 -34.46 43.94
CA LEU A 90 -59.92 -34.97 42.65
C LEU A 90 -59.26 -33.87 41.80
N SER A 91 -59.83 -32.67 41.78
CA SER A 91 -59.23 -31.51 41.11
C SER A 91 -57.87 -31.14 41.72
N SER A 92 -57.74 -31.18 43.04
CA SER A 92 -56.46 -30.92 43.72
C SER A 92 -55.39 -31.96 43.40
N GLU A 93 -55.77 -33.23 43.25
CA GLU A 93 -54.82 -34.29 42.86
C GLU A 93 -54.40 -34.17 41.38
N ILE A 94 -55.33 -33.80 40.50
CA ILE A 94 -55.03 -33.51 39.10
C ILE A 94 -54.10 -32.30 38.99
N GLU A 95 -54.37 -31.22 39.74
CA GLU A 95 -53.54 -30.02 39.77
C GLU A 95 -52.12 -30.33 40.26
N ALA A 96 -51.97 -31.13 41.33
CA ALA A 96 -50.67 -31.59 41.80
C ALA A 96 -49.90 -32.41 40.73
N LYS A 97 -50.60 -33.28 39.98
CA LYS A 97 -49.99 -34.04 38.88
C LYS A 97 -49.59 -33.16 37.70
N VAL A 98 -50.38 -32.14 37.39
CA VAL A 98 -50.05 -31.14 36.36
C VAL A 98 -48.82 -30.33 36.77
N ASP A 99 -48.71 -29.93 38.05
CA ASP A 99 -47.54 -29.22 38.55
C ASP A 99 -46.27 -30.08 38.54
N GLU A 100 -46.36 -31.35 38.94
CA GLU A 100 -45.24 -32.30 38.82
C GLU A 100 -44.79 -32.45 37.36
N TYR A 101 -45.74 -32.58 36.43
CA TYR A 101 -45.44 -32.68 35.00
C TYR A 101 -44.80 -31.39 34.46
N ASN A 102 -45.34 -30.22 34.83
CA ASN A 102 -44.79 -28.93 34.44
C ASN A 102 -43.38 -28.73 34.98
N HIS A 103 -43.11 -29.15 36.23
CA HIS A 103 -41.77 -29.11 36.80
C HIS A 103 -40.82 -30.04 36.05
N LEU A 104 -41.23 -31.27 35.74
CA LEU A 104 -40.42 -32.21 34.97
C LEU A 104 -40.12 -31.67 33.56
N LEU A 105 -41.13 -31.13 32.89
CA LEU A 105 -41.00 -30.51 31.57
C LEU A 105 -40.05 -29.31 31.61
N ALA A 106 -40.18 -28.43 32.61
CA ALA A 106 -39.27 -27.30 32.80
C ALA A 106 -37.83 -27.75 33.04
N SER A 107 -37.64 -28.78 33.88
CA SER A 107 -36.32 -29.38 34.12
C SER A 107 -35.71 -29.95 32.84
N GLU A 108 -36.50 -30.61 32.01
CA GLU A 108 -36.01 -31.20 30.75
C GLU A 108 -35.65 -30.12 29.72
N LEU A 109 -36.47 -29.07 29.60
CA LEU A 109 -36.17 -27.92 28.74
C LEU A 109 -34.90 -27.19 29.19
N GLU A 110 -34.69 -27.04 30.50
CA GLU A 110 -33.47 -26.43 31.03
C GLU A 110 -32.23 -27.31 30.78
N ASN A 111 -32.36 -28.63 30.91
CA ASN A 111 -31.29 -29.57 30.58
C ASN A 111 -30.89 -29.47 29.09
N GLN A 112 -31.87 -29.43 28.20
CA GLN A 112 -31.64 -29.27 26.75
C GLN A 112 -30.99 -27.92 26.44
N ARG A 113 -31.48 -26.82 27.06
CA ARG A 113 -30.91 -25.48 26.90
C ARG A 113 -29.44 -25.48 27.27
N GLN A 114 -29.09 -26.04 28.43
CA GLN A 114 -27.70 -26.12 28.90
C GLN A 114 -26.83 -27.00 28.00
N TYR A 115 -27.35 -28.12 27.48
CA TYR A 115 -26.62 -29.00 26.57
C TYR A 115 -26.23 -28.27 25.28
N TYR A 116 -27.18 -27.62 24.63
CA TYR A 116 -26.92 -26.90 23.39
C TYR A 116 -26.07 -25.64 23.61
N GLU A 117 -26.24 -24.97 24.75
CA GLU A 117 -25.38 -23.84 25.12
C GLU A 117 -23.91 -24.27 25.27
N LYS A 118 -23.66 -25.38 25.98
CA LYS A 118 -22.31 -25.97 26.09
C LYS A 118 -21.75 -26.35 24.73
N LEU A 119 -22.54 -27.03 23.89
CA LEU A 119 -22.12 -27.44 22.55
C LEU A 119 -21.77 -26.23 21.67
N LEU A 120 -22.56 -25.16 21.71
CA LEU A 120 -22.30 -23.91 20.99
C LEU A 120 -21.05 -23.21 21.52
N LEU A 121 -20.87 -23.16 22.84
CA LEU A 121 -19.70 -22.55 23.47
C LEU A 121 -18.43 -23.30 23.09
N GLU A 122 -18.43 -24.64 23.14
CA GLU A 122 -17.31 -25.44 22.68
C GLU A 122 -17.00 -25.23 21.20
N ALA A 123 -18.01 -25.23 20.34
CA ALA A 123 -17.83 -25.00 18.91
C ALA A 123 -17.23 -23.60 18.64
N ARG A 124 -17.69 -22.57 19.35
CA ARG A 124 -17.13 -21.21 19.30
C ARG A 124 -15.68 -21.18 19.79
N SER A 125 -15.40 -21.80 20.94
CA SER A 125 -14.05 -21.88 21.52
C SER A 125 -13.06 -22.58 20.59
N ARG A 126 -13.46 -23.70 19.95
CA ARG A 126 -12.61 -24.40 18.98
C ARG A 126 -12.33 -23.55 17.74
N LYS A 127 -13.34 -22.86 17.21
CA LYS A 127 -13.16 -21.93 16.08
C LYS A 127 -12.24 -20.77 16.46
N GLU A 128 -12.45 -20.15 17.62
CA GLU A 128 -11.63 -19.04 18.10
C GLU A 128 -10.17 -19.46 18.26
N LYS A 129 -9.91 -20.60 18.88
CA LYS A 129 -8.55 -21.16 18.99
C LYS A 129 -7.93 -21.43 17.63
N SER A 130 -8.66 -22.04 16.70
CA SER A 130 -8.16 -22.30 15.35
C SER A 130 -7.85 -21.01 14.58
N ILE A 131 -8.67 -19.97 14.73
CA ILE A 131 -8.44 -18.65 14.12
C ILE A 131 -7.21 -18.02 14.76
N SER A 132 -7.13 -18.00 16.09
CA SER A 132 -6.00 -17.45 16.83
C SER A 132 -4.69 -18.12 16.43
N GLU A 133 -4.64 -19.45 16.37
CA GLU A 133 -3.45 -20.20 15.94
C GLU A 133 -3.06 -19.90 14.48
N ALA A 134 -4.04 -19.77 13.58
CA ALA A 134 -3.78 -19.43 12.18
C ALA A 134 -3.24 -18.00 12.04
N VAL A 135 -3.79 -17.06 12.81
CA VAL A 135 -3.33 -15.66 12.87
C VAL A 135 -1.91 -15.59 13.43
N GLU A 136 -1.64 -16.25 14.55
CA GLU A 136 -0.30 -16.29 15.16
C GLU A 136 0.75 -16.87 14.21
N LYS A 137 0.44 -17.96 13.50
CA LYS A 137 1.33 -18.54 12.48
C LYS A 137 1.58 -17.57 11.32
N ALA A 138 0.54 -16.92 10.81
CA ALA A 138 0.65 -15.96 9.73
C ALA A 138 1.48 -14.73 10.13
N VAL A 139 1.22 -14.17 11.32
CA VAL A 139 1.95 -13.03 11.88
C VAL A 139 3.43 -13.39 12.09
N ASN A 140 3.72 -14.54 12.70
CA ASN A 140 5.10 -14.98 12.92
C ASN A 140 5.87 -15.21 11.61
N SER A 141 5.23 -15.81 10.60
CA SER A 141 5.83 -15.97 9.27
C SER A 141 6.15 -14.63 8.62
N LYS A 142 5.21 -13.66 8.67
CA LYS A 142 5.43 -12.31 8.15
C LYS A 142 6.49 -11.54 8.92
N LEU A 143 6.55 -11.69 10.23
CA LEU A 143 7.57 -11.07 11.06
C LEU A 143 8.97 -11.60 10.71
N GLN A 144 9.12 -12.91 10.51
CA GLN A 144 10.38 -13.51 10.03
C GLN A 144 10.76 -13.04 8.63
N GLU A 145 9.80 -12.94 7.71
CA GLU A 145 10.03 -12.42 6.35
C GLU A 145 10.54 -10.97 6.38
N ILE A 146 9.88 -10.10 7.16
CA ILE A 146 10.28 -8.71 7.34
C ILE A 146 11.67 -8.62 7.99
N GLN A 147 11.95 -9.44 9.01
CA GLN A 147 13.26 -9.47 9.67
C GLN A 147 14.38 -9.85 8.69
N LEU A 148 14.18 -10.89 7.88
CA LEU A 148 15.13 -11.29 6.83
C LEU A 148 15.32 -10.20 5.78
N ASN A 149 14.25 -9.49 5.41
CA ASN A 149 14.32 -8.37 4.47
C ASN A 149 15.13 -7.20 5.04
N ILE A 150 14.90 -6.84 6.31
CA ILE A 150 15.67 -5.80 7.01
C ILE A 150 17.16 -6.17 7.05
N GLU A 151 17.49 -7.41 7.42
CA GLU A 151 18.88 -7.87 7.48
C GLU A 151 19.57 -7.81 6.12
N ARG A 152 18.87 -8.20 5.05
CA ARG A 152 19.37 -8.13 3.68
C ARG A 152 19.65 -6.68 3.27
N THR A 153 18.68 -5.79 3.47
CA THR A 153 18.82 -4.36 3.14
C THR A 153 19.95 -3.71 3.95
N ILE A 154 20.17 -4.10 5.21
CA ILE A 154 21.30 -3.63 6.01
C ILE A 154 22.63 -4.10 5.40
N LYS A 155 22.72 -5.37 4.99
CA LYS A 155 23.94 -5.91 4.35
C LYS A 155 24.24 -5.22 3.03
N GLU A 156 23.23 -5.03 2.18
CA GLU A 156 23.34 -4.31 0.91
C GLU A 156 23.78 -2.85 1.14
N LYS A 157 23.14 -2.14 2.08
CA LYS A 157 23.52 -0.78 2.45
C LYS A 157 24.97 -0.69 2.91
N LYS A 158 25.43 -1.63 3.74
CA LYS A 158 26.84 -1.70 4.19
C LYS A 158 27.78 -1.97 3.03
N SER A 159 27.44 -2.90 2.14
CA SER A 159 28.26 -3.19 0.94
C SER A 159 28.39 -1.97 0.04
N VAL A 160 27.28 -1.28 -0.25
CA VAL A 160 27.27 -0.05 -1.06
C VAL A 160 28.04 1.08 -0.37
N ALA A 161 27.90 1.23 0.95
CA ALA A 161 28.66 2.24 1.69
C ALA A 161 30.17 1.98 1.61
N ASN A 162 30.60 0.73 1.75
CA ASN A 162 32.01 0.34 1.66
C ASN A 162 32.58 0.57 0.25
N THR A 163 31.85 0.19 -0.80
CA THR A 163 32.30 0.43 -2.18
C THR A 163 32.35 1.91 -2.50
N ASN A 164 31.36 2.69 -2.05
CA ASN A 164 31.37 4.14 -2.20
C ASN A 164 32.56 4.79 -1.48
N GLU A 165 32.87 4.36 -0.25
CA GLU A 165 34.04 4.85 0.49
C GLU A 165 35.35 4.55 -0.26
N SER A 166 35.51 3.33 -0.77
CA SER A 166 36.69 2.97 -1.57
C SER A 166 36.80 3.80 -2.85
N LEU A 167 35.69 3.97 -3.58
CA LEU A 167 35.65 4.78 -4.81
C LEU A 167 35.98 6.25 -4.56
N ILE A 168 35.52 6.82 -3.43
CA ILE A 168 35.88 8.20 -3.05
C ILE A 168 37.38 8.31 -2.80
N LYS A 169 37.97 7.37 -2.06
CA LYS A 169 39.43 7.34 -1.82
C LYS A 169 40.21 7.21 -3.11
N GLU A 170 39.80 6.30 -3.99
CA GLU A 170 40.41 6.14 -5.32
C GLU A 170 40.29 7.42 -6.15
N GLN A 171 39.11 8.06 -6.15
CA GLN A 171 38.90 9.33 -6.86
C GLN A 171 39.81 10.44 -6.31
N GLU A 172 40.02 10.52 -5.00
CA GLU A 172 40.92 11.48 -4.38
C GLU A 172 42.39 11.24 -4.78
N ILE A 173 42.82 9.98 -4.83
CA ILE A 173 44.16 9.59 -5.30
C ILE A 173 44.36 10.04 -6.74
N TRP A 174 43.44 9.67 -7.65
CA TRP A 174 43.54 10.05 -9.07
C TRP A 174 43.52 11.57 -9.25
N ARG A 175 42.68 12.29 -8.51
CA ARG A 175 42.67 13.77 -8.54
C ARG A 175 44.00 14.37 -8.10
N LYS A 176 44.68 13.74 -7.14
CA LYS A 176 46.00 14.20 -6.68
C LYS A 176 47.07 13.90 -7.72
N GLU A 177 47.10 12.70 -8.28
CA GLU A 177 48.07 12.30 -9.31
C GLU A 177 47.95 13.17 -10.57
N VAL A 178 46.72 13.45 -11.02
CA VAL A 178 46.48 14.36 -12.15
C VAL A 178 47.05 15.75 -11.87
N LYS A 179 46.82 16.31 -10.67
CA LYS A 179 47.38 17.62 -10.31
C LYS A 179 48.92 17.61 -10.28
N GLU A 180 49.53 16.55 -9.76
CA GLU A 180 50.98 16.43 -9.73
C GLU A 180 51.57 16.30 -11.14
N ILE A 181 50.90 15.57 -12.05
CA ILE A 181 51.29 15.49 -13.46
C ILE A 181 51.15 16.85 -14.14
N GLU A 182 50.01 17.53 -13.98
CA GLU A 182 49.77 18.87 -14.52
C GLU A 182 50.83 19.89 -14.05
N GLU A 183 51.23 19.83 -12.78
CA GLU A 183 52.25 20.73 -12.22
C GLU A 183 53.66 20.42 -12.75
N ARG A 184 54.01 19.13 -12.91
CA ARG A 184 55.26 18.71 -13.53
C ARG A 184 55.33 19.14 -15.00
N GLU A 185 54.28 18.89 -15.77
CA GLU A 185 54.19 19.32 -17.17
C GLU A 185 54.24 20.85 -17.31
N ARG A 186 53.57 21.58 -16.42
CA ARG A 186 53.64 23.05 -16.42
C ARG A 186 55.05 23.56 -16.13
N SER A 187 55.78 22.89 -15.24
CA SER A 187 57.16 23.25 -14.91
C SER A 187 58.12 22.94 -16.07
N THR A 188 57.95 21.82 -16.76
CA THR A 188 58.77 21.49 -17.94
C THR A 188 58.45 22.39 -19.13
N LEU A 189 57.19 22.78 -19.33
CA LEU A 189 56.81 23.78 -20.32
C LEU A 189 57.46 25.12 -20.03
N ARG A 190 57.41 25.60 -18.78
CA ARG A 190 58.08 26.86 -18.39
C ARG A 190 59.58 26.85 -18.67
N LEU A 191 60.28 25.75 -18.33
CA LEU A 191 61.71 25.63 -18.60
C LEU A 191 62.01 25.64 -20.10
N LYS A 192 61.17 25.00 -20.92
CA LYS A 192 61.32 25.04 -22.39
C LYS A 192 61.02 26.43 -22.94
N ASP A 193 60.01 27.12 -22.43
CA ASP A 193 59.67 28.49 -22.83
C ASP A 193 60.82 29.45 -22.48
N GLU A 194 61.43 29.32 -21.29
CA GLU A 194 62.63 30.07 -20.89
C GLU A 194 63.81 29.80 -21.84
N GLN A 195 64.06 28.53 -22.18
CA GLN A 195 65.10 28.17 -23.16
C GLN A 195 64.82 28.72 -24.56
N ILE A 196 63.55 28.75 -24.98
CA ILE A 196 63.15 29.35 -26.26
C ILE A 196 63.46 30.84 -26.26
N VAL A 197 63.12 31.55 -25.18
CA VAL A 197 63.42 32.98 -25.04
C VAL A 197 64.94 33.22 -25.09
N ASP A 198 65.73 32.44 -24.35
CA ASP A 198 67.19 32.56 -24.35
C ASP A 198 67.79 32.32 -25.77
N LEU A 199 67.28 31.30 -26.49
CA LEU A 199 67.72 31.01 -27.87
C LEU A 199 67.27 32.08 -28.86
N GLU A 200 66.07 32.63 -28.69
CA GLU A 200 65.58 33.75 -29.49
C GLU A 200 66.43 35.02 -29.28
N GLU A 201 66.87 35.28 -28.05
CA GLU A 201 67.79 36.37 -27.73
C GLU A 201 69.17 36.14 -28.38
N GLN A 202 69.72 34.93 -28.30
CA GLN A 202 70.99 34.59 -28.98
C GLN A 202 70.90 34.77 -30.50
N ILE A 203 69.79 34.32 -31.13
CA ILE A 203 69.56 34.51 -32.57
C ILE A 203 69.46 36.01 -32.89
N ARG A 204 68.78 36.79 -32.03
CA ARG A 204 68.66 38.24 -32.19
C ARG A 204 70.04 38.91 -32.14
N ASP A 205 70.87 38.57 -31.16
CA ASP A 205 72.24 39.09 -31.04
C ASP A 205 73.12 38.72 -32.23
N LEU A 206 73.08 37.45 -32.68
CA LEU A 206 73.79 37.01 -33.88
C LEU A 206 73.31 37.73 -35.14
N THR A 207 72.01 38.00 -35.25
CA THR A 207 71.44 38.75 -36.38
C THR A 207 71.97 40.18 -36.39
N VAL A 208 71.97 40.86 -35.24
CA VAL A 208 72.54 42.21 -35.10
C VAL A 208 74.04 42.21 -35.42
N TYR A 209 74.79 41.21 -34.95
CA TYR A 209 76.21 41.07 -35.26
C TYR A 209 76.47 40.90 -36.76
N VAL A 210 75.73 40.01 -37.43
CA VAL A 210 75.87 39.79 -38.88
C VAL A 210 75.45 41.01 -39.68
N GLU A 211 74.40 41.72 -39.26
CA GLU A 211 74.00 42.98 -39.89
C GLU A 211 75.08 44.06 -39.72
N ALA A 212 75.64 44.21 -38.53
CA ALA A 212 76.76 45.12 -38.28
C ALA A 212 77.96 44.77 -39.16
N GLN A 213 78.31 43.48 -39.28
CA GLN A 213 79.40 43.02 -40.14
C GLN A 213 79.10 43.30 -41.62
N ARG A 214 77.87 43.06 -42.10
CA ARG A 214 77.46 43.42 -43.47
C ARG A 214 77.50 44.92 -43.72
N THR A 215 77.16 45.76 -42.74
CA THR A 215 77.30 47.21 -42.87
C THR A 215 78.77 47.62 -42.94
N LEU A 216 79.64 47.03 -42.12
CA LEU A 216 81.09 47.24 -42.17
C LEU A 216 81.70 46.76 -43.50
N ASP A 217 81.32 45.59 -44.02
CA ASP A 217 81.81 45.08 -45.31
C ASP A 217 81.33 45.94 -46.48
N LYS A 218 80.08 46.42 -46.46
CA LYS A 218 79.58 47.43 -47.42
C LYS A 218 80.32 48.76 -47.32
N MET A 219 80.78 49.11 -46.12
CA MET A 219 81.54 50.33 -45.85
C MET A 219 83.05 50.17 -46.12
N ASN A 220 83.61 48.95 -46.10
CA ASN A 220 85.02 48.69 -46.42
C ASN A 220 85.35 48.84 -47.91
N ASP A 221 84.34 48.95 -48.78
CA ASP A 221 84.48 49.40 -50.18
C ASP A 221 84.63 50.94 -50.28
N SER A 222 84.50 51.66 -49.16
CA SER A 222 84.77 53.09 -49.01
C SER A 222 85.87 53.32 -47.95
N ASP A 223 87.05 53.72 -48.40
CA ASP A 223 88.35 53.67 -47.71
C ASP A 223 88.54 54.55 -46.43
N ASP A 224 87.48 54.92 -45.70
CA ASP A 224 87.51 56.13 -44.83
C ASP A 224 87.26 55.94 -43.31
N ILE A 225 87.27 54.72 -42.75
CA ILE A 225 86.98 54.54 -41.31
C ILE A 225 87.99 53.62 -40.59
N ARG A 226 89.23 54.08 -40.49
CA ARG A 226 90.18 53.66 -39.44
C ARG A 226 90.04 54.58 -38.22
N GLY A 227 89.09 54.35 -37.32
CA GLY A 227 89.14 55.02 -36.00
C GLY A 227 87.84 55.32 -35.24
N GLY A 228 86.76 54.56 -35.43
CA GLY A 228 85.49 54.81 -34.72
C GLY A 228 85.27 53.91 -33.49
N THR A 229 85.22 54.50 -32.30
CA THR A 229 84.86 53.87 -31.02
C THR A 229 83.38 53.45 -30.96
N VAL A 230 83.09 52.24 -30.49
CA VAL A 230 81.73 51.67 -30.40
C VAL A 230 81.02 52.17 -29.13
N LEU A 231 79.85 52.80 -29.30
CA LEU A 231 78.92 53.15 -28.22
C LEU A 231 77.81 52.08 -28.10
N PRO A 232 77.38 51.72 -26.87
CA PRO A 232 76.36 50.70 -26.64
C PRO A 232 74.96 51.19 -27.03
N VAL A 233 74.20 50.30 -27.68
CA VAL A 233 72.79 50.50 -28.08
C VAL A 233 71.87 50.52 -26.84
N PRO A 234 70.89 51.43 -26.73
CA PRO A 234 69.98 51.47 -25.58
C PRO A 234 68.94 50.34 -25.62
N LEU A 235 68.80 49.61 -24.51
CA LEU A 235 67.68 48.67 -24.30
C LEU A 235 66.35 49.47 -24.25
N GLN A 236 65.45 49.19 -25.19
CA GLN A 236 64.06 49.60 -25.07
C GLN A 236 63.35 48.72 -24.03
N GLN A 237 62.97 49.31 -22.91
CA GLN A 237 62.11 48.72 -21.90
C GLN A 237 60.67 48.65 -22.43
N SER A 238 60.15 47.44 -22.68
CA SER A 238 58.73 47.24 -22.92
C SER A 238 57.96 47.33 -21.60
N SER A 239 57.15 48.39 -21.46
CA SER A 239 56.24 48.62 -20.35
C SER A 239 55.01 47.70 -20.42
N THR A 240 54.83 46.80 -19.46
CA THR A 240 53.50 46.27 -19.11
C THR A 240 53.31 46.23 -17.60
N ALA A 241 52.90 47.37 -17.05
CA ALA A 241 52.28 47.43 -15.74
C ALA A 241 50.75 47.26 -15.89
N ASN A 242 50.23 46.12 -15.44
CA ASN A 242 48.81 45.99 -15.13
C ASN A 242 48.63 45.10 -13.88
N ALA A 243 48.95 45.69 -12.73
CA ALA A 243 48.55 45.18 -11.43
C ALA A 243 47.19 45.79 -11.05
N LYS A 244 46.10 45.05 -11.25
CA LYS A 244 44.82 45.30 -10.56
C LYS A 244 44.59 44.24 -9.48
N ARG A 245 44.63 44.71 -8.24
CA ARG A 245 44.22 44.01 -7.01
C ARG A 245 42.68 43.94 -6.89
N ARG A 246 42.25 42.99 -6.02
CA ARG A 246 40.91 42.68 -5.45
C ARG A 246 40.15 41.60 -6.23
N SER A 247 39.60 40.56 -5.60
CA SER A 247 38.98 40.48 -4.28
C SER A 247 39.16 39.10 -3.63
N LYS A 248 39.44 39.12 -2.33
CA LYS A 248 39.33 37.99 -1.41
C LYS A 248 37.91 38.04 -0.84
N THR A 249 37.07 37.06 -1.17
CA THR A 249 35.84 36.79 -0.43
C THR A 249 35.78 35.33 0.00
N ASN A 250 35.48 35.20 1.28
CA ASN A 250 35.54 34.03 2.12
C ASN A 250 34.24 33.20 1.99
N ARG A 251 34.38 31.88 2.14
CA ARG A 251 33.53 30.97 2.96
C ARG A 251 32.08 30.56 2.56
N ARG A 252 31.89 29.24 2.76
CA ARG A 252 30.71 28.45 3.21
C ARG A 252 29.80 27.89 2.10
N ARG A 253 29.80 26.56 1.92
CA ARG A 253 28.95 25.53 2.60
C ARG A 253 27.47 25.72 2.28
N ASN A 254 26.96 24.88 1.39
CA ASN A 254 25.91 23.88 1.67
C ASN A 254 26.12 22.70 0.72
#